data_AF-A0A0G0K478-F1
#
_entry.id   AF-A0A0G0K478-F1
#
_cell.length_a   1.000
_cell.length_b   1.000
_cell.length_c   1.000
_cell.angle_alpha   90.00
_cell.angle_beta   90.00
_cell.angle_gamma   90.00
#
_symmetry.space_group_name_H-M   'P 1'
#
loop_
_entity.id
_entity.type
_entity.pdbx_description
1 polymer ?
#
loop_
_entity_poly.entity_id
_entity_poly.type
_entity_poly.pdbx_seq_one_letter_code
_entity_poly.pdbx_strand_id
1 'polypeptide(L)' 'MNPAAIAPNRRKFFLIGIVILFVVVPIVLFALKGKLSIPNQSLFKKSSVELKTTYANPFKKDTQYVNPFQKYKNPFIVNR' A
#
# COMPACT_ATOMS: atom_id res chain seq x y z
N MET A 1 10.26 -46.42 -39.65
CA MET A 1 9.72 -45.25 -38.92
C MET A 1 9.86 -44.04 -39.83
N ASN A 2 8.77 -43.54 -40.41
CA ASN A 2 8.81 -42.40 -41.32
C ASN A 2 8.57 -41.11 -40.52
N PRO A 3 9.53 -40.17 -40.46
CA PRO A 3 9.28 -38.87 -39.86
C PRO A 3 8.46 -38.04 -40.85
N ALA A 4 7.13 -38.08 -40.73
CA ALA A 4 6.27 -37.13 -41.41
C ALA A 4 6.54 -35.74 -40.80
N ALA A 5 7.34 -34.93 -41.49
CA ALA A 5 7.58 -33.54 -41.12
C ALA A 5 6.24 -32.79 -41.11
N ILE A 6 5.85 -32.29 -39.93
CA ILE A 6 4.64 -31.51 -39.73
C ILE A 6 4.87 -30.15 -40.40
N ALA A 7 4.40 -30.00 -41.63
CA ALA A 7 4.49 -28.74 -42.36
C ALA A 7 3.62 -27.69 -41.64
N PRO A 8 4.21 -26.59 -41.14
CA PRO A 8 3.46 -25.55 -40.45
C PRO A 8 2.50 -24.86 -41.43
N ASN A 9 1.21 -24.92 -41.10
CA ASN A 9 0.15 -24.37 -41.95
C ASN A 9 0.22 -22.83 -41.93
N ARG A 10 0.88 -22.23 -42.93
CA ARG A 10 1.25 -20.80 -43.00
C ARG A 10 0.11 -19.84 -42.66
N ARG A 11 -1.14 -20.20 -42.99
CA ARG A 11 -2.34 -19.41 -42.66
C ARG A 11 -2.60 -19.32 -41.16
N LYS A 12 -2.35 -20.40 -40.41
CA LYS A 12 -2.51 -20.43 -38.95
C LYS A 12 -1.45 -19.56 -38.25
N PHE A 13 -0.21 -19.58 -38.73
CA PHE A 13 0.85 -18.71 -38.22
C PHE A 13 0.57 -17.23 -38.50
N PHE A 14 0.01 -16.92 -39.66
CA PHE A 14 -0.41 -15.55 -39.99
C PHE A 14 -1.53 -15.05 -39.08
N LEU A 15 -2.54 -15.88 -38.82
CA LEU A 15 -3.64 -15.55 -37.89
C LEU A 15 -3.12 -15.37 -36.45
N ILE A 16 -2.21 -16.23 -35.99
CA ILE A 16 -1.57 -16.09 -34.67
C ILE A 16 -0.76 -14.79 -34.59
N GLY A 17 -0.02 -14.44 -35.65
CA GLY A 17 0.71 -13.17 -35.73
C GLY A 17 -0.21 -11.95 -35.63
N ILE A 18 -1.36 -11.98 -36.30
CA ILE A 18 -2.39 -10.92 -36.22
C ILE A 18 -2.94 -10.82 -34.79
N VAL A 19 -3.29 -11.94 -34.16
CA VAL A 19 -3.80 -11.93 -32.78
C VAL A 19 -2.76 -11.35 -31.82
N ILE A 20 -1.50 -11.74 -31.95
CA ILE A 20 -0.40 -11.20 -31.14
C ILE A 20 -0.24 -9.70 -31.38
N LEU A 21 -0.31 -9.24 -32.64
CA LEU A 21 -0.24 -7.81 -32.96
C LEU A 21 -1.37 -7.02 -32.27
N PHE A 22 -2.61 -7.50 -32.35
CA PHE A 22 -3.76 -6.81 -31.76
C PHE A 22 -3.88 -6.94 -30.25
N VAL A 23 -3.17 -7.86 -29.61
CA VAL A 23 -3.18 -8.00 -28.14
C VAL A 23 -1.95 -7.36 -27.50
N VAL A 24 -0.76 -7.65 -28.02
CA VAL A 24 0.50 -7.21 -27.40
C VAL A 24 0.78 -5.74 -27.67
N VAL A 25 0.54 -5.25 -28.89
CA VAL A 25 0.78 -3.84 -29.25
C VAL A 25 -0.04 -2.87 -28.40
N PRO A 26 -1.37 -3.04 -28.22
CA PRO A 26 -2.12 -2.13 -27.36
C PRO A 26 -1.71 -2.23 -25.88
N ILE A 27 -1.35 -3.40 -25.36
CA ILE A 27 -0.85 -3.54 -23.98
C ILE A 27 0.43 -2.73 -23.79
N VAL A 28 1.39 -2.84 -24.71
CA VAL A 28 2.65 -2.09 -24.67
C VAL A 28 2.41 -0.59 -24.79
N LEU A 29 1.58 -0.17 -25.75
CA LEU A 29 1.21 1.25 -25.91
C LEU A 29 0.49 1.81 -24.69
N PHE A 30 -0.35 1.01 -24.03
CA PHE A 30 -1.07 1.42 -22.82
C PHE A 30 -0.15 1.50 -21.59
N ALA A 31 0.83 0.59 -21.49
CA ALA A 31 1.86 0.62 -20.46
C ALA A 31 2.79 1.86 -20.60
N LEU A 32 3.24 2.18 -21.83
CA LEU A 32 4.09 3.35 -22.08
C LEU A 32 3.37 4.68 -21.83
N LYS A 33 2.06 4.76 -22.09
CA LYS A 33 1.26 5.96 -21.81
C LYS A 33 0.96 6.19 -20.33
N GLY A 34 1.46 5.34 -19.42
CA GLY A 34 1.39 5.55 -17.97
C GLY A 34 -0.01 5.52 -17.36
N LYS A 35 -1.05 5.12 -18.13
CA LYS A 35 -2.43 4.99 -17.63
C LYS A 35 -2.68 3.70 -16.87
N LEU A 36 -1.75 2.73 -16.94
CA LEU A 36 -1.76 1.59 -16.05
C LEU A 36 -1.05 2.01 -14.75
N SER A 37 -1.82 2.63 -13.84
CA SER A 37 -1.38 2.74 -12.44
C SER A 37 -1.41 1.33 -11.88
N ILE A 38 -0.30 0.61 -12.02
CA ILE A 38 -0.07 -0.59 -11.21
C ILE A 38 0.07 -0.01 -9.80
N PRO A 39 -0.88 -0.25 -8.88
CA PRO A 39 -0.73 0.19 -7.51
C PRO A 39 0.54 -0.52 -7.05
N ASN A 40 1.61 0.25 -6.92
CA ASN A 40 2.92 -0.25 -6.52
C ASN A 40 2.73 -0.68 -5.07
N GLN A 41 2.25 -1.91 -4.89
CA GLN A 41 2.09 -2.52 -3.58
C GLN A 41 3.52 -2.69 -3.09
N SER A 42 3.97 -1.68 -2.38
CA SER A 42 5.17 -1.69 -1.59
C SER A 42 5.05 -2.87 -0.61
N LEU A 43 5.47 -4.04 -1.07
CA LEU A 43 5.65 -5.26 -0.27
C LEU A 43 6.72 -5.02 0.82
N PHE A 44 7.46 -3.92 0.70
CA PHE A 44 8.47 -3.46 1.64
C PHE A 44 8.12 -2.07 2.17
N LYS A 45 6.93 -1.91 2.76
CA LYS A 45 6.69 -0.79 3.68
C LYS A 45 7.59 -1.00 4.90
N LYS A 46 8.81 -0.47 4.85
CA LYS A 46 9.65 -0.32 6.05
C LYS A 46 8.89 0.58 7.01
N SER A 47 8.41 0.02 8.12
CA SER A 47 7.87 0.81 9.22
C SER A 47 8.98 1.71 9.73
N SER A 48 8.91 3.01 9.44
CA SER A 48 9.79 4.00 10.02
C SER A 48 9.37 4.18 11.49
N VAL A 49 9.95 3.38 12.37
CA VAL A 49 9.82 3.60 13.81
C VAL A 49 10.86 4.66 14.16
N GLU A 50 10.43 5.91 14.25
CA GLU A 50 11.25 6.98 14.81
C GLU A 50 11.34 6.77 16.32
N LEU A 51 12.48 6.26 16.78
CA LEU A 51 12.81 6.25 18.19
C LEU A 51 12.94 7.70 18.65
N LYS A 52 11.93 8.19 19.37
CA LYS A 52 11.99 9.50 20.01
C LYS A 52 13.16 9.48 21.00
N THR A 53 14.25 10.15 20.63
CA THR A 53 15.45 10.28 21.48
C THR A 53 15.21 11.18 22.69
N THR A 54 14.12 11.93 22.69
CA THR A 54 13.76 12.82 23.79
C THR A 54 12.98 12.07 24.86
N TYR A 55 13.62 11.87 26.01
CA TYR A 55 12.94 11.42 27.22
C TYR A 55 12.09 12.55 27.80
N ALA A 56 10.76 12.44 27.65
CA ALA A 56 9.83 13.32 28.35
C ALA A 56 9.71 12.86 29.80
N ASN A 57 10.39 13.54 30.72
CA ASN A 57 10.33 13.24 32.14
C ASN A 57 8.87 13.41 32.67
N PRO A 58 8.19 12.32 33.08
CA PRO A 58 6.80 12.35 33.54
C PRO A 58 6.63 13.02 34.92
N PHE A 59 7.73 13.31 35.61
CA PHE A 59 7.76 14.02 36.89
C PHE A 59 7.93 15.53 36.74
N LYS A 60 7.95 16.07 35.51
CA LYS A 60 7.86 17.51 35.32
C LYS A 60 6.48 17.97 35.77
N LYS A 61 6.47 19.00 36.63
CA LYS A 61 5.25 19.56 37.23
C LYS A 61 4.20 19.95 36.19
N ASP A 62 4.65 20.37 35.00
CA ASP A 62 3.80 20.80 33.88
C ASP A 62 3.16 19.64 33.10
N THR A 63 3.72 18.42 33.18
CA THR A 63 3.20 17.21 32.51
C THR A 63 2.61 16.20 33.48
N GLN A 64 2.60 16.53 34.77
CA GLN A 64 2.08 15.66 35.81
C GLN A 64 0.55 15.61 35.73
N TYR A 65 -0.01 14.40 35.88
CA TYR A 65 -1.46 14.21 35.97
C TYR A 65 -2.03 15.07 37.11
N VAL A 66 -2.80 16.10 36.74
CA VAL A 66 -3.56 16.90 37.69
C VAL A 66 -4.89 16.19 37.92
N ASN A 67 -5.19 15.88 39.18
CA ASN A 67 -6.45 15.22 39.53
C ASN A 67 -7.64 16.09 39.08
N PRO A 68 -8.49 15.60 38.15
CA PRO A 68 -9.61 16.37 37.60
C PRO A 68 -10.69 16.68 38.63
N PHE A 69 -10.68 16.00 39.78
CA PHE A 69 -11.61 16.21 40.88
C PHE A 69 -11.13 17.25 41.89
N GLN A 70 -9.95 17.87 41.70
CA GLN A 70 -9.52 18.99 42.57
C GLN A 70 -10.50 20.17 42.53
N LYS A 71 -11.20 20.37 41.41
CA LYS A 71 -12.24 21.41 41.28
C LYS A 71 -13.63 20.93 41.73
N TYR A 72 -13.79 19.66 42.06
CA TYR A 72 -15.09 19.13 42.48
C TYR A 72 -15.41 19.64 43.90
N LYS A 73 -16.30 20.63 43.99
CA LYS A 73 -16.90 21.00 45.27
C LYS A 73 -17.85 19.88 45.69
N ASN A 74 -17.55 19.27 46.83
CA ASN A 74 -18.43 18.28 47.45
C ASN A 74 -19.83 18.91 47.68
N PRO A 75 -20.90 18.37 47.08
CA PRO A 75 -22.24 18.94 47.24
C PRO A 75 -22.87 18.66 48.61
N PHE A 76 -22.23 17.86 49.47
CA PHE A 76 -22.73 17.46 50.78
C PHE A 76 -22.05 18.18 51.95
N ILE A 77 -21.52 19.39 51.75
CA ILE A 77 -21.03 20.20 52.88
C ILE A 77 -22.24 20.64 53.71
N VAL A 78 -22.57 19.83 54.72
CA VAL A 78 -23.44 20.21 55.82
C VAL A 78 -22.63 21.15 56.71
N ASN A 79 -22.82 22.46 56.52
CA ASN A 79 -22.40 23.44 57.52
C ASN A 79 -23.13 23.07 58.82
N ARG A 80 -22.38 22.60 59.81
CA ARG A 80 -22.85 22.44 61.20
C ARG A 80 -22.90 23.80 61.87
#